data_AF-A0A2H5W331-F1
#
_entry.id   AF-A0A2H5W331-F1
#
_cell.length_a   1.000
_cell.length_b   1.000
_cell.length_c   1.000
_cell.angle_alpha   90.00
_cell.angle_beta   90.00
_cell.angle_gamma   90.00
#
_symmetry.space_group_name_H-M   'P 1'
#
loop_
_entity.id
_entity.type
_entity.pdbx_description
1 polymer ?
#
loop_
_entity_poly.entity_id
_entity_poly.type
_entity_poly.pdbx_seq_one_letter_code
_entity_poly.pdbx_strand_id
1 'polypeptide(L)'
;MKRVICTYCNTHIYTYTGPDDPIRFKAEYFIPTSPAYLRPQKGDRIKCPECGIEFVAFSNQLSTIQMLADWPFQGTGMQEWKK
;
A
#
# COMPACT_ATOMS: atom_id res chain seq x y z
N MET A 1 -9.35 10.01 -6.38
CA MET A 1 -7.94 9.72 -6.04
C MET A 1 -7.87 9.36 -4.57
N LYS A 2 -7.11 8.31 -4.21
CA LYS A 2 -6.95 7.86 -2.82
C LYS A 2 -5.50 7.87 -2.40
N ARG A 3 -5.24 8.25 -1.16
CA ARG A 3 -3.89 8.20 -0.58
C ARG A 3 -3.55 6.77 -0.24
N VAL A 4 -2.35 6.32 -0.58
CA VAL A 4 -1.90 4.96 -0.29
C VAL A 4 -0.83 5.01 0.78
N ILE A 5 -1.17 4.47 1.96
CA ILE A 5 -0.32 4.52 3.14
C ILE A 5 0.25 3.13 3.41
N CYS A 6 1.58 3.04 3.49
CA CYS A 6 2.23 1.85 4.01
C CYS A 6 1.96 1.75 5.51
N THR A 7 1.27 0.71 5.96
CA THR A 7 0.95 0.53 7.39
C THR A 7 2.17 0.19 8.24
N TYR A 8 3.27 -0.25 7.63
CA TYR A 8 4.51 -0.58 8.33
C TYR A 8 5.32 0.66 8.73
N CYS A 9 5.69 1.51 7.75
CA CYS A 9 6.43 2.75 8.01
C CYS A 9 5.53 3.99 8.17
N ASN A 10 4.20 3.79 8.20
CA ASN A 10 3.18 4.84 8.31
C ASN A 10 3.37 6.01 7.34
N THR A 11 3.84 5.72 6.12
CA THR A 11 4.23 6.74 5.13
C THR A 11 3.29 6.74 3.93
N HIS A 12 2.94 7.93 3.44
CA HIS A 12 2.18 8.12 2.20
C HIS A 12 3.12 8.00 0.99
N ILE A 13 3.03 6.86 0.30
CA ILE A 13 4.02 6.45 -0.72
C ILE A 13 3.48 6.47 -2.15
N TYR A 14 2.16 6.27 -2.31
CA TYR A 14 1.50 6.33 -3.61
C TYR A 14 0.17 7.06 -3.51
N THR A 15 -0.32 7.56 -4.64
CA THR A 15 -1.70 7.96 -4.86
C THR A 15 -2.32 6.99 -5.85
N TYR A 16 -3.46 6.41 -5.50
CA TYR A 16 -4.23 5.54 -6.38
C TYR A 16 -5.27 6.34 -7.16
N THR A 17 -5.23 6.18 -8.49
CA THR A 17 -6.14 6.88 -9.42
C THR A 17 -7.03 5.92 -10.21
N GLY A 18 -7.03 4.64 -9.87
CA GLY A 18 -7.86 3.62 -10.53
C GLY A 18 -9.30 3.62 -10.05
N PRO A 19 -10.13 2.71 -10.59
CA PRO A 19 -11.52 2.54 -10.16
C PRO A 19 -11.61 2.07 -8.72
N ASP A 20 -12.72 2.42 -8.05
CA ASP A 20 -13.06 2.03 -6.66
C ASP A 20 -13.53 0.57 -6.57
N ASP A 21 -12.90 -0.31 -7.34
CA ASP A 21 -13.22 -1.74 -7.35
C ASP A 21 -12.27 -2.45 -6.39
N PRO A 22 -12.74 -2.93 -5.21
CA PRO A 22 -11.87 -3.47 -4.18
C PRO A 22 -11.17 -4.77 -4.58
N ILE A 23 -11.61 -5.41 -5.67
CA ILE A 23 -11.12 -6.72 -6.12
C ILE A 23 -9.96 -6.54 -7.13
N ARG A 24 -9.80 -5.35 -7.73
CA ARG A 24 -8.93 -5.15 -8.90
C ARG A 24 -8.01 -3.95 -8.79
N PHE A 25 -7.28 -3.83 -7.67
CA PHE A 25 -6.15 -2.89 -7.60
C PHE A 25 -5.08 -3.31 -8.61
N LYS A 26 -4.83 -2.46 -9.61
CA LYS A 26 -3.76 -2.67 -10.59
C LYS A 26 -2.59 -1.75 -10.33
N ALA A 27 -1.39 -2.30 -10.50
CA ALA A 27 -0.13 -1.61 -10.29
C ALA A 27 0.01 -0.29 -11.07
N GLU A 28 -0.45 -0.27 -12.32
CA GLU A 28 -0.39 0.88 -13.22
C GLU A 28 -1.13 2.14 -12.71
N TYR A 29 -2.08 1.97 -11.78
CA TYR A 29 -2.87 3.04 -11.19
C TYR A 29 -2.24 3.66 -9.93
N PHE A 30 -1.09 3.15 -9.50
CA PHE A 30 -0.33 3.73 -8.38
C PHE A 30 0.65 4.76 -8.91
N ILE A 31 0.48 6.01 -8.46
CA ILE A 31 1.35 7.13 -8.80
C ILE A 31 2.23 7.43 -7.58
N PRO A 32 3.57 7.39 -7.70
CA PRO A 32 4.46 7.71 -6.58
C PRO A 32 4.25 9.13 -6.08
N THR A 33 4.32 9.32 -4.76
CA THR A 33 4.20 10.66 -4.13
C THR A 33 5.50 11.47 -4.26
N SER A 34 6.63 10.80 -4.49
CA SER A 34 7.95 11.42 -4.64
C SER A 34 8.56 11.04 -6.00
N PRO A 35 9.26 11.95 -6.69
CA PRO A 35 9.96 11.65 -7.95
C PRO A 35 11.11 10.65 -7.77
N ALA A 36 11.58 10.43 -6.54
CA ALA A 36 12.60 9.43 -6.23
C ALA A 36 12.05 7.99 -6.26
N TYR A 37 10.73 7.81 -6.18
CA TYR A 37 10.11 6.49 -6.14
C TYR A 37 9.82 5.97 -7.55
N LEU A 38 10.14 4.70 -7.77
CA LEU A 38 9.79 4.03 -9.01
C LEU A 38 8.28 3.87 -9.13
N ARG A 39 7.74 4.30 -10.27
CA ARG A 39 6.34 4.09 -10.61
C ARG A 39 6.13 2.61 -10.96
N PRO A 40 5.22 1.91 -10.27
CA PRO A 40 4.89 0.53 -10.63
C PRO A 40 4.32 0.42 -12.03
N GLN A 41 4.75 -0.57 -12.79
CA GLN A 41 4.24 -0.88 -14.11
C GLN A 41 3.17 -1.96 -14.07
N LYS A 42 2.49 -2.16 -15.20
CA LYS A 42 1.45 -3.18 -15.32
C LYS A 42 2.04 -4.58 -15.04
N GLY A 43 1.48 -5.26 -14.06
CA GLY A 43 1.92 -6.60 -13.63
C GLY A 43 2.98 -6.60 -12.53
N ASP A 44 3.52 -5.43 -12.18
CA ASP A 44 4.46 -5.34 -11.05
C ASP A 44 3.76 -5.65 -9.73
N ARG A 45 4.54 -6.28 -8.84
CA ARG A 45 4.18 -6.33 -7.42
C ARG A 45 4.43 -4.97 -6.81
N ILE A 46 3.45 -4.44 -6.11
CA ILE A 46 3.59 -3.16 -5.42
C ILE A 46 4.49 -3.39 -4.21
N LYS A 47 5.45 -2.49 -3.99
CA LYS A 47 6.35 -2.50 -2.83
C LYS A 47 6.48 -1.11 -2.23
N CYS A 48 6.69 -1.04 -0.91
CA CYS A 48 6.96 0.22 -0.27
C CYS A 48 8.35 0.70 -0.71
N PRO A 49 8.49 1.88 -1.34
CA PRO A 49 9.80 2.37 -1.74
C PRO A 49 10.67 2.76 -0.54
N GLU A 50 10.07 3.03 0.62
CA GLU A 50 10.77 3.42 1.84
C GLU A 50 11.34 2.22 2.62
N CYS A 51 10.53 1.16 2.80
CA CYS A 51 10.93 0.00 3.62
C CYS A 51 11.10 -1.30 2.84
N GLY A 52 10.86 -1.29 1.52
CA GLY A 52 11.03 -2.45 0.64
C GLY A 52 9.97 -3.55 0.76
N ILE A 53 9.02 -3.41 1.68
CA ILE A 53 7.99 -4.42 1.96
C ILE A 53 7.04 -4.57 0.78
N GLU A 54 6.79 -5.82 0.39
CA GLU A 54 5.84 -6.18 -0.65
C GLU A 54 4.40 -6.22 -0.12
N PHE A 55 3.47 -5.73 -0.92
CA PHE A 55 2.06 -5.68 -0.55
C PHE A 55 1.34 -6.95 -0.96
N VAL A 56 0.56 -7.49 -0.02
CA VAL A 56 -0.23 -8.71 -0.24
C VAL A 56 -1.73 -8.47 -0.18
N ALA A 57 -2.17 -7.40 0.47
CA ALA A 57 -3.57 -7.01 0.49
C ALA A 57 -3.74 -5.49 0.62
N PHE A 58 -4.92 -5.02 0.27
CA PHE A 58 -5.30 -3.61 0.32
C PHE A 58 -6.60 -3.46 1.09
N SER A 59 -6.63 -2.53 2.05
CA SER A 59 -7.82 -2.11 2.78
C SER A 59 -8.25 -0.76 2.22
N ASN A 60 -9.42 -0.72 1.60
CA ASN A 60 -9.97 0.48 0.97
C ASN A 60 -10.93 1.19 1.94
N GLN A 61 -10.51 2.31 2.53
CA GLN A 61 -11.30 3.08 3.49
C GLN A 61 -11.50 4.51 3.01
N LEU A 62 -12.73 4.86 2.62
CA LEU A 62 -13.11 6.21 2.20
C LEU A 62 -12.11 6.81 1.17
N SER A 63 -11.23 7.71 1.61
CA SER A 63 -10.23 8.44 0.85
C SER A 63 -8.81 7.85 0.91
N THR A 64 -8.62 6.74 1.61
CA THR A 64 -7.31 6.13 1.88
C THR A 64 -7.32 4.63 1.56
N ILE A 65 -6.23 4.16 0.96
CA ILE A 65 -5.92 2.76 0.80
C ILE A 65 -4.79 2.45 1.78
N GLN A 66 -5.09 1.59 2.74
CA GLN A 66 -4.10 1.06 3.67
C GLN A 66 -3.53 -0.21 3.09
N MET A 67 -2.22 -0.26 3.02
CA MET A 67 -1.53 -1.41 2.46
C MET A 67 -1.21 -2.41 3.56
N LEU A 68 -1.60 -3.66 3.37
CA LEU A 68 -1.31 -4.75 4.29
C LEU A 68 -0.10 -5.53 3.78
N ALA A 69 0.85 -5.77 4.68
CA ALA A 69 2.06 -6.54 4.44
C ALA A 69 1.89 -7.98 4.95
N ASP A 70 2.54 -8.95 4.29
CA ASP A 70 2.53 -10.35 4.72
C ASP A 70 3.38 -10.56 5.97
N TRP A 71 3.02 -11.58 6.75
CA TRP A 71 3.39 -11.81 8.13
C TRP A 71 4.63 -12.71 8.29
N PRO A 72 5.83 -12.21 7.95
CA PRO A 72 6.97 -12.42 8.87
C PRO A 72 7.41 -11.14 9.58
N PHE A 73 6.87 -9.98 9.20
CA PHE A 73 7.19 -8.69 9.81
C PHE A 73 5.97 -8.18 10.59
N GLN A 74 5.86 -8.58 11.86
CA GLN A 74 4.89 -7.97 12.77
C GLN A 74 5.11 -6.46 12.79
N GLY A 75 4.20 -5.72 12.16
CA GLY A 75 4.08 -4.29 12.36
C GLY A 75 3.83 -4.04 13.85
N THR A 76 4.61 -3.14 14.44
CA THR A 76 4.56 -2.70 15.84
C THR A 76 3.24 -1.99 16.23
N GLY A 77 2.19 -2.08 15.41
CA GLY A 77 0.92 -1.36 15.56
C GLY A 77 -0.32 -2.22 15.78
N MET A 78 -0.23 -3.54 15.67
CA MET A 78 -1.29 -4.43 16.19
C MET A 78 -0.79 -5.03 17.48
N GLN A 79 -1.01 -4.33 18.60
CA GLN A 79 -1.02 -5.03 19.88
C GLN A 79 -2.06 -6.14 19.76
N GLU A 80 -1.58 -7.36 19.92
CA GLU A 80 -2.36 -8.57 20.06
C GLU A 80 -3.53 -8.26 21.02
N TRP A 81 -4.78 -8.39 20.56
CA TRP A 81 -5.88 -8.63 21.48
C TRP A 81 -5.67 -10.03 22.06
N LYS A 82 -4.83 -10.12 23.09
CA LYS A 82 -4.69 -11.32 23.91
C LYS A 82 -5.94 -11.42 24.80
N LYS A 83 -6.82 -12.31 24.34
CA LYS A 83 -7.82 -13.13 25.05
C LYS A 83 -8.79 -12.45 26.01
#